data_AF-A0A658R5B5-F1
#
_entry.id   AF-A0A658R5B5-F1
#
_cell.length_a   1.000
_cell.length_b   1.000
_cell.length_c   1.000
_cell.angle_alpha   90.00
_cell.angle_beta   90.00
_cell.angle_gamma   90.00
#
_symmetry.space_group_name_H-M   'P 1'
#
loop_
_entity.id
_entity.type
_entity.pdbx_description
1 polymer ?
#
loop_
_entity_poly.entity_id
_entity_poly.type
_entity_poly.pdbx_seq_one_letter_code
_entity_poly.pdbx_strand_id
1 'polypeptide(L)'
;MARSTILSGVPDGKHQLTMRKIREVLRLHFDCDCTHREIAQAIGTSTSTVWQYLHRVRLAGLEWPLPAQLASDDAALEARLYPPPAPRALPRGMPHWPTIHREIGKPGVTLELLWQEYRAQHPDGYGYSWFI
;
A
#
# COMPACT_ATOMS: atom_id res chain seq x y z
N MET A 1 -14.53 39.53 20.35
CA MET A 1 -13.62 39.44 19.20
C MET A 1 -13.39 37.97 18.88
N ALA A 2 -13.65 37.61 17.63
CA ALA A 2 -13.55 36.24 17.11
C ALA A 2 -12.10 35.86 16.78
N ARG A 3 -11.74 34.58 16.89
CA ARG A 3 -11.51 33.68 15.73
C ARG A 3 -10.80 32.37 16.12
N SER A 4 -11.39 31.27 15.65
CA SER A 4 -10.79 30.05 15.09
C SER A 4 -9.84 29.23 15.98
N THR A 5 -10.23 28.04 16.45
CA THR A 5 -10.31 26.78 15.67
C THR A 5 -8.98 26.42 15.00
N ILE A 6 -8.20 25.54 15.64
CA ILE A 6 -7.58 24.37 14.99
C ILE A 6 -7.56 23.21 16.00
N LEU A 7 -8.45 22.23 15.78
CA LEU A 7 -8.29 20.87 16.25
C LEU A 7 -7.03 20.30 15.59
N SER A 8 -5.89 20.24 16.29
CA SER A 8 -4.76 19.42 15.84
C SER A 8 -4.99 17.99 16.33
N GLY A 9 -5.17 17.10 15.37
CA GLY A 9 -5.39 15.68 15.58
C GLY A 9 -4.29 15.04 16.43
N VAL A 10 -4.73 14.09 17.24
CA VAL A 10 -3.89 13.20 18.04
C VAL A 10 -2.93 12.44 17.10
N PRO A 11 -1.61 12.52 17.28
CA PRO A 11 -0.69 11.70 16.51
C PRO A 11 -0.73 10.25 17.00
N ASP A 12 -1.07 9.33 16.11
CA ASP A 12 -0.96 7.88 16.32
C ASP A 12 0.51 7.50 16.61
N GLY A 13 0.85 7.40 17.89
CA GLY A 13 2.22 7.30 18.42
C GLY A 13 3.00 6.00 18.12
N LYS A 14 2.59 5.19 17.14
CA LYS A 14 3.30 3.95 16.78
C LYS A 14 4.31 4.11 15.64
N HIS A 15 4.21 5.17 14.83
CA HIS A 15 4.99 5.31 13.59
C HIS A 15 6.14 6.32 13.66
N GLN A 16 6.02 7.38 14.47
CA GLN A 16 7.05 8.44 14.59
C GLN A 16 8.38 7.94 15.16
N LEU A 17 8.35 6.95 16.05
CA LEU A 17 9.57 6.31 16.56
C LEU A 17 10.24 5.39 15.54
N THR A 18 9.54 5.01 14.46
CA THR A 18 10.04 4.10 13.43
C THR A 18 10.91 4.84 12.41
N MET A 19 10.54 6.04 11.97
CA MET A 19 11.32 6.77 10.94
C MET A 19 12.71 7.19 11.45
N ARG A 20 12.81 7.62 12.72
CA ARG A 20 14.11 7.87 13.37
C ARG A 20 14.99 6.62 13.40
N LYS A 21 14.41 5.45 13.69
CA LYS A 21 15.13 4.17 13.67
C LYS A 21 15.57 3.78 12.26
N ILE A 22 14.75 4.00 11.24
CA ILE A 22 15.13 3.73 9.85
C ILE A 22 16.31 4.62 9.43
N ARG A 23 16.29 5.92 9.78
CA ARG A 23 17.41 6.83 9.51
C ARG A 23 18.69 6.37 10.21
N GLU A 24 18.60 5.91 11.45
CA GLU A 24 19.75 5.37 12.18
C GLU A 24 20.25 4.04 11.59
N VAL A 25 19.35 3.16 11.14
CA VAL A 25 19.73 1.94 10.39
C VAL A 25 20.51 2.30 9.13
N LEU A 26 20.05 3.30 8.37
CA LEU A 26 20.73 3.73 7.15
C LEU A 26 22.10 4.32 7.47
N ARG A 27 22.19 5.18 8.49
CA ARG A 27 23.45 5.75 8.96
C ARG A 27 24.46 4.67 9.35
N LEU A 28 24.05 3.70 10.19
CA LEU A 28 24.95 2.63 10.63
C LEU A 28 25.35 1.70 9.48
N HIS A 29 24.46 1.46 8.52
CA HIS A 29 24.75 0.59 7.38
C HIS A 29 25.71 1.24 6.37
N PHE A 30 25.48 2.51 6.02
CA PHE A 30 26.24 3.18 4.97
C PHE A 30 27.44 3.99 5.48
N ASP A 31 27.37 4.60 6.65
CA ASP A 31 28.47 5.43 7.18
C ASP A 31 29.42 4.62 8.07
N CYS A 32 28.92 3.57 8.73
CA CYS A 32 29.70 2.77 9.70
C CYS A 32 29.99 1.35 9.22
N ASP A 33 29.57 0.97 7.99
CA ASP A 33 29.74 -0.36 7.39
C ASP A 33 29.31 -1.52 8.33
N CYS A 34 28.36 -1.24 9.24
CA CYS A 34 27.94 -2.20 10.25
C CYS A 34 27.10 -3.32 9.61
N THR A 35 27.31 -4.53 10.10
CA THR A 35 26.51 -5.68 9.69
C THR A 35 25.07 -5.54 10.20
N HIS A 36 24.12 -6.20 9.52
CA HIS A 36 22.71 -6.20 9.97
C HIS A 36 22.54 -6.63 11.44
N ARG A 37 23.43 -7.50 11.93
CA ARG A 37 23.42 -7.99 13.32
C ARG A 37 23.84 -6.91 14.31
N GLU A 38 24.89 -6.16 14.02
CA GLU A 38 25.37 -5.06 14.85
C GLU A 38 24.34 -3.93 14.89
N ILE A 39 23.75 -3.60 13.75
CA ILE A 39 22.67 -2.61 13.64
C ILE A 39 21.45 -3.03 14.48
N ALA A 40 21.06 -4.29 14.39
CA ALA A 40 19.95 -4.84 15.15
C ALA A 40 20.18 -4.73 16.66
N GLN A 41 21.40 -5.03 17.13
CA GLN A 41 21.79 -4.89 18.52
C GLN A 41 21.82 -3.43 18.98
N ALA A 42 22.37 -2.52 18.17
CA ALA A 42 22.48 -1.10 18.50
C ALA A 42 21.12 -0.41 18.64
N ILE A 43 20.13 -0.80 17.83
CA ILE A 43 18.81 -0.13 17.77
C ILE A 43 17.74 -0.91 18.56
N GLY A 44 18.09 -2.09 19.10
CA GLY A 44 17.17 -2.95 19.85
C GLY A 44 16.05 -3.51 18.97
N THR A 45 16.39 -4.01 17.79
CA THR A 45 15.44 -4.60 16.82
C THR A 45 15.91 -5.97 16.35
N SER A 46 15.09 -6.67 15.54
CA SER A 46 15.52 -7.92 14.93
C SER A 46 16.34 -7.67 13.65
N THR A 47 17.25 -8.58 13.31
CA THR A 47 17.99 -8.56 12.04
C THR A 47 17.05 -8.57 10.83
N SER A 48 15.94 -9.30 10.90
CA SER A 48 14.90 -9.31 9.87
C SER A 48 14.24 -7.95 9.70
N THR A 49 14.04 -7.20 10.79
CA THR A 49 13.51 -5.83 10.74
C THR A 49 14.48 -4.87 10.06
N VAL A 50 15.78 -4.96 10.41
CA VAL A 50 16.84 -4.18 9.74
C VAL A 50 16.86 -4.46 8.24
N TRP A 51 16.83 -5.74 7.86
CA TRP A 51 16.78 -6.15 6.45
C TRP A 51 15.54 -5.58 5.74
N GLN A 52 14.35 -5.65 6.37
CA GLN A 52 13.12 -5.10 5.80
C GLN A 52 13.21 -3.60 5.56
N TYR A 53 13.82 -2.84 6.48
CA TYR A 53 13.99 -1.41 6.31
C TYR A 53 14.92 -1.08 5.14
N LEU A 54 16.09 -1.71 5.08
CA LEU A 54 17.03 -1.53 3.97
C LEU A 54 16.42 -1.94 2.62
N HIS A 55 15.69 -3.06 2.61
CA HIS A 55 15.01 -3.55 1.41
C HIS A 55 13.93 -2.57 0.93
N ARG A 56 13.12 -2.01 1.83
CA ARG A 56 12.10 -1.01 1.46
C ARG A 56 12.71 0.28 0.94
N VAL A 57 13.78 0.77 1.55
CA VAL A 57 14.47 1.99 1.10
C VAL A 57 14.97 1.77 -0.34
N ARG A 58 15.54 0.60 -0.63
CA ARG A 58 15.92 0.20 -1.98
C ARG A 58 14.73 0.12 -2.94
N LEU A 59 13.62 -0.50 -2.53
CA LEU A 59 12.40 -0.58 -3.36
C LEU A 59 11.77 0.79 -3.64
N ALA A 60 11.89 1.72 -2.69
CA ALA A 60 11.45 3.10 -2.85
C ALA A 60 12.39 3.93 -3.76
N GLY A 61 13.51 3.34 -4.22
CA GLY A 61 14.51 4.03 -5.03
C GLY A 61 15.21 5.14 -4.29
N LEU A 62 15.29 5.06 -2.96
CA LEU A 62 15.94 6.05 -2.13
C LEU A 62 17.42 5.68 -1.97
N GLU A 63 18.27 6.67 -2.21
CA GLU A 63 19.71 6.55 -2.00
C GLU A 63 20.11 7.18 -0.67
N TRP A 64 21.25 6.73 -0.13
CA TRP A 64 21.91 7.37 1.00
C TRP A 64 23.08 8.22 0.49
N PRO A 65 23.24 9.48 0.93
CA PRO A 65 22.42 10.18 1.92
C PRO A 65 21.04 10.55 1.39
N LEU A 66 20.03 10.53 2.29
CA LEU A 66 18.67 10.91 1.93
C LEU A 66 18.61 12.35 1.39
N PRO A 67 17.77 12.64 0.40
CA PRO A 67 17.51 14.00 -0.07
C PRO A 67 17.15 14.94 1.09
N ALA A 68 17.61 16.19 1.05
CA ALA A 68 17.39 17.17 2.12
C ALA A 68 15.91 17.33 2.52
N GLN A 69 15.01 17.18 1.54
CA GLN A 69 13.56 17.22 1.70
C GLN A 69 13.05 16.05 2.58
N LEU A 70 13.68 14.88 2.51
CA LEU A 70 13.32 13.70 3.30
C LEU A 70 14.14 13.57 4.59
N ALA A 71 15.27 14.27 4.69
CA ALA A 71 16.13 14.25 5.87
C ALA A 71 15.46 14.87 7.11
N SER A 72 14.61 15.89 6.90
CA SER A 72 13.90 16.63 7.96
C SER A 72 12.40 16.32 8.05
N ASP A 73 11.81 15.68 7.05
CA ASP A 73 10.38 15.38 7.00
C ASP A 73 10.11 13.87 7.17
N ASP A 74 9.81 13.49 8.41
CA ASP A 74 9.46 12.10 8.76
C ASP A 74 8.20 11.61 8.05
N ALA A 75 7.22 12.49 7.84
CA ALA A 75 5.95 12.11 7.21
C ALA A 75 6.14 11.82 5.71
N ALA A 76 6.95 12.64 5.03
CA ALA A 76 7.30 12.42 3.63
C ALA A 76 8.12 11.12 3.43
N LEU A 77 9.04 10.82 4.35
CA LEU A 77 9.80 9.58 4.33
C LEU A 77 8.90 8.36 4.56
N GLU A 78 8.00 8.44 5.54
CA GLU A 78 7.04 7.38 5.83
C GLU A 78 6.13 7.10 4.63
N ALA A 79 5.57 8.15 4.00
CA ALA A 79 4.70 8.01 2.84
C ALA A 79 5.39 7.33 1.64
N ARG A 80 6.71 7.48 1.50
CA ARG A 80 7.52 6.82 0.46
C ARG A 80 7.82 5.36 0.78
N LEU A 81 8.09 5.04 2.04
CA LEU A 81 8.45 3.68 2.48
C LEU A 81 7.23 2.79 2.76
N TYR A 82 6.10 3.41 3.09
CA TYR A 82 4.84 2.78 3.45
C TYR A 82 3.70 3.44 2.66
N PRO A 83 3.71 3.36 1.31
CA PRO A 83 2.60 3.87 0.54
C PRO A 83 1.33 3.12 0.94
N PRO A 84 0.17 3.81 1.02
CA PRO A 84 -1.08 3.12 1.24
C PRO A 84 -1.26 2.06 0.15
N PRO A 85 -1.84 0.89 0.48
CA PRO A 85 -2.11 -0.13 -0.52
C PRO A 85 -2.88 0.52 -1.67
N ALA A 86 -2.40 0.31 -2.90
CA ALA A 86 -3.08 0.84 -4.08
C ALA A 86 -4.56 0.46 -3.97
N PRO A 87 -5.48 1.40 -4.25
CA PRO A 87 -6.89 1.06 -4.29
C PRO A 87 -7.03 -0.14 -5.20
N ARG A 88 -7.59 -1.24 -4.68
CA ARG A 88 -7.80 -2.46 -5.45
C ARG A 88 -8.51 -2.03 -6.72
N ALA A 89 -7.82 -2.11 -7.85
CA ALA A 89 -8.44 -1.81 -9.14
C ALA A 89 -9.72 -2.63 -9.17
N LEU A 90 -10.88 -1.97 -9.30
CA LEU A 90 -12.12 -2.68 -9.56
C LEU A 90 -11.80 -3.62 -10.72
N PRO A 91 -11.99 -4.95 -10.57
CA PRO A 91 -11.59 -5.89 -11.61
C PRO A 91 -12.22 -5.43 -12.92
N ARG A 92 -11.38 -5.29 -13.96
CA ARG A 92 -11.83 -4.81 -15.27
C ARG A 92 -13.01 -5.69 -15.72
N GLY A 93 -14.16 -5.06 -15.97
CA GLY A 93 -15.37 -5.77 -16.40
C GLY A 93 -16.24 -6.30 -15.26
N MET A 94 -16.46 -5.55 -14.17
CA MET A 94 -17.50 -5.96 -13.20
C MET A 94 -18.87 -6.04 -13.90
N PRO A 95 -19.59 -7.19 -13.83
CA PRO A 95 -20.90 -7.31 -14.45
C PRO A 95 -21.86 -6.31 -13.80
N HIS A 96 -22.71 -5.65 -14.60
CA HIS A 96 -23.73 -4.76 -14.05
C HIS A 96 -24.88 -5.61 -13.49
N TRP A 97 -24.79 -6.01 -12.22
CA TRP A 97 -25.75 -6.87 -11.53
C TRP A 97 -27.21 -6.43 -11.67
N PRO A 98 -27.57 -5.14 -11.57
CA PRO A 98 -28.95 -4.71 -11.79
C PRO A 98 -29.49 -5.02 -13.20
N THR A 99 -28.62 -5.03 -14.21
CA THR A 99 -29.00 -5.41 -15.57
C THR A 99 -29.22 -6.92 -15.64
N ILE A 100 -28.32 -7.73 -15.10
CA ILE A 100 -28.43 -9.19 -15.09
C ILE A 100 -29.72 -9.64 -14.40
N HIS A 101 -30.03 -9.09 -13.22
CA HIS A 101 -31.26 -9.41 -12.48
C HIS A 101 -32.53 -8.98 -13.21
N ARG A 102 -32.49 -7.92 -14.02
CA ARG A 102 -33.63 -7.49 -14.84
C ARG A 102 -33.83 -8.41 -16.05
N GLU A 103 -32.74 -8.80 -16.69
CA GLU A 103 -32.77 -9.64 -17.89
C GLU A 103 -33.20 -11.08 -17.58
N ILE A 104 -32.80 -11.63 -16.43
CA ILE A 104 -33.20 -13.00 -16.03
C ILE A 104 -34.71 -13.16 -15.81
N GLY A 105 -35.44 -12.07 -15.59
CA GLY A 105 -36.90 -12.08 -15.47
C GLY A 105 -37.63 -12.18 -16.80
N LYS A 106 -36.93 -12.11 -17.94
CA LYS A 106 -37.54 -12.19 -19.27
C LYS A 106 -37.71 -13.65 -19.70
N PRO A 107 -38.81 -14.00 -20.37
CA PRO A 107 -39.02 -15.36 -20.86
C PRO A 107 -37.92 -15.76 -21.84
N GLY A 108 -37.27 -16.90 -21.58
CA GLY A 108 -36.21 -17.46 -22.41
C GLY A 108 -34.79 -16.95 -22.10
N VAL A 109 -34.61 -16.04 -21.14
CA VAL A 109 -33.27 -15.61 -20.72
C VAL A 109 -32.76 -16.52 -19.61
N THR A 110 -31.57 -17.10 -19.82
CA THR A 110 -30.86 -17.87 -18.80
C THR A 110 -29.64 -17.10 -18.30
N LEU A 111 -29.23 -17.38 -17.06
CA LEU A 111 -28.00 -16.85 -16.50
C LEU A 111 -26.76 -17.23 -17.32
N GLU A 112 -26.77 -18.44 -17.90
CA GLU A 112 -25.75 -18.94 -18.82
C GLU A 112 -25.64 -18.08 -20.08
N LEU A 113 -26.77 -17.68 -20.67
CA LEU A 113 -26.79 -16.79 -21.84
C LEU A 113 -26.17 -15.42 -21.52
N LEU A 114 -26.56 -14.82 -20.40
CA LEU A 114 -26.01 -13.52 -19.95
C LEU A 114 -24.51 -13.60 -19.65
N TRP A 115 -24.04 -14.73 -19.11
CA TRP A 115 -22.61 -14.95 -18.91
C TRP A 115 -21.86 -15.12 -20.24
N GLN A 116 -22.41 -15.82 -21.23
CA GLN A 116 -21.78 -15.94 -22.54
C GLN A 116 -21.65 -14.59 -23.25
N GLU A 117 -22.69 -13.75 -23.20
CA GLU A 117 -22.67 -12.39 -23.74
C GLU A 117 -21.66 -11.48 -23.02
N TYR A 118 -21.60 -11.60 -21.70
CA TYR A 118 -20.62 -10.90 -20.86
C TYR A 118 -19.19 -11.32 -21.21
N ARG A 119 -18.93 -12.63 -21.33
CA ARG A 119 -17.61 -13.19 -21.65
C ARG A 119 -17.13 -12.83 -23.05
N ALA A 120 -18.06 -12.70 -24.01
CA ALA A 120 -17.75 -12.23 -25.36
C ALA A 120 -17.20 -10.79 -25.37
N GLN A 121 -17.67 -9.94 -24.45
CA GLN A 121 -17.21 -8.56 -24.29
C GLN A 121 -16.04 -8.42 -23.30
N HIS A 122 -15.88 -9.41 -22.41
CA HIS A 122 -14.86 -9.44 -21.36
C HIS A 122 -14.16 -10.82 -21.33
N PRO A 123 -13.18 -11.06 -22.24
CA PRO A 123 -12.46 -12.34 -22.32
C PRO A 123 -11.69 -12.68 -21.04
N ASP A 124 -11.13 -11.67 -20.37
CA ASP A 124 -10.46 -11.77 -19.07
C ASP A 124 -11.42 -11.50 -17.89
N GLY A 125 -12.72 -11.53 -18.16
CA GLY A 125 -13.77 -11.23 -17.21
C GLY A 125 -14.05 -12.36 -16.23
N TYR A 126 -15.13 -12.19 -15.46
CA TYR A 126 -15.56 -13.16 -14.46
C TYR A 126 -16.01 -14.50 -15.06
N GLY A 127 -15.63 -15.60 -14.39
CA GLY A 127 -16.08 -16.95 -14.73
C GLY A 127 -17.56 -17.18 -14.35
N TYR A 128 -18.16 -18.22 -14.91
CA TYR A 128 -19.57 -18.57 -14.67
C TYR A 128 -19.90 -18.75 -13.18
N SER A 129 -18.95 -19.23 -12.37
CA SER A 129 -19.09 -19.41 -10.92
C SER A 129 -19.30 -18.11 -10.13
N TRP A 130 -19.12 -16.94 -10.75
CA TRP A 130 -19.41 -15.65 -10.15
C TRP A 130 -20.84 -15.17 -10.42
N PHE A 131 -21.55 -15.81 -11.35
CA PHE A 131 -22.91 -15.43 -11.76
C PHE A 131 -24.01 -16.21 -10.99
N ILE A 132 -23.63 -17.25 -10.24
CA ILE A 132 -24.52 -18.10 -9.41
C ILE A 132 -24.96 -17.46 -8.10
#